data_AF-A0A7C7N8B4-F1
#
_entry.id   AF-A0A7C7N8B4-F1
#
_cell.length_a   1.000
_cell.length_b   1.000
_cell.length_c   1.000
_cell.angle_alpha   90.00
_cell.angle_beta   90.00
_cell.angle_gamma   90.00
#
_symmetry.space_group_name_H-M   'P 1'
#
loop_
_entity.id
_entity.type
_entity.pdbx_description
1 polymer ?
#
loop_
_entity_poly.entity_id
_entity_poly.type
_entity_poly.pdbx_seq_one_letter_code
_entity_poly.pdbx_strand_id
1 'polypeptide(L)'
;MWSGPRNISTAMMRSFENRPDTFVSDEPFYGYYLNNTDIDHPGKKEVLRSMECDWHKVVDYITGIIPEGASLWYQKHMAQHNLPGVDLSWIGQVTNCFLIRDPKEVILSYSKKYEVTRSELLGFSQQVELYRKITEEIGEDPVIIDARDVLHDPIDILQKFCEAVGIPFMDEMLSWPAGPRDTDGVWAKYWYSSVEASTCFQPYMQPTEELSSEQEAIYEECLVYYDTLHRKRIY
;
A
#
# COMPACT_ATOMS: atom_id res chain seq x y z
N MET A 1 -4.00 -3.55 -4.16
CA MET A 1 -4.19 -2.74 -2.94
C MET A 1 -3.42 -1.43 -3.06
N TRP A 2 -4.13 -0.31 -3.14
CA TRP A 2 -3.59 1.05 -3.11
C TRP A 2 -3.40 1.51 -1.68
N SER A 3 -2.26 2.13 -1.39
CA SER A 3 -1.97 2.68 -0.06
C SER A 3 -0.97 3.83 -0.17
N GLY A 4 -0.71 4.52 0.93
CA GLY A 4 0.48 5.36 1.08
C GLY A 4 1.64 4.62 1.79
N PRO A 5 2.80 5.27 1.93
CA PRO A 5 3.87 4.73 2.76
C PRO A 5 3.37 4.57 4.22
N ARG A 6 3.92 3.59 4.95
CA ARG A 6 3.66 3.37 6.39
C ARG A 6 2.21 3.01 6.77
N ASN A 7 1.43 2.48 5.83
CA ASN A 7 0.03 2.06 6.03
C ASN A 7 -0.13 0.57 6.38
N ILE A 8 0.86 -0.09 7.00
CA ILE A 8 0.90 -1.57 7.19
C ILE A 8 0.77 -2.41 5.91
N SER A 9 0.91 -1.81 4.73
CA SER A 9 0.70 -2.47 3.44
C SER A 9 1.61 -3.67 3.22
N THR A 10 2.84 -3.68 3.76
CA THR A 10 3.71 -4.87 3.73
C THR A 10 3.20 -6.00 4.64
N ALA A 11 2.59 -5.71 5.79
CA ALA A 11 1.96 -6.74 6.62
C ALA A 11 0.71 -7.33 5.93
N MET A 12 -0.07 -6.49 5.25
CA MET A 12 -1.13 -6.98 4.36
C MET A 12 -0.55 -7.85 3.23
N MET A 13 0.58 -7.47 2.64
CA MET A 13 1.25 -8.31 1.64
C MET A 13 1.68 -9.66 2.22
N ARG A 14 2.21 -9.72 3.46
CA ARG A 14 2.52 -10.99 4.15
C ARG A 14 1.28 -11.85 4.38
N SER A 15 0.17 -11.22 4.74
CA SER A 15 -1.11 -11.90 4.91
C SER A 15 -1.55 -12.60 3.62
N PHE A 16 -1.46 -11.92 2.47
CA PHE A 16 -1.80 -12.51 1.17
C PHE A 16 -0.75 -13.50 0.66
N GLU A 17 0.54 -13.23 0.84
CA GLU A 17 1.64 -14.13 0.47
C GLU A 17 1.53 -15.49 1.14
N ASN A 18 0.96 -15.54 2.35
CA ASN A 18 0.81 -16.78 3.08
C ASN A 18 -0.36 -17.66 2.62
N ARG A 19 -1.19 -17.16 1.70
CA ARG A 19 -2.21 -18.00 1.07
C ARG A 19 -1.58 -18.89 0.01
N PRO A 20 -1.92 -20.18 -0.07
CA PRO A 20 -1.33 -21.09 -1.05
C PRO A 20 -1.75 -20.80 -2.50
N ASP A 21 -2.78 -19.98 -2.71
CA ASP A 21 -3.38 -19.68 -4.00
C ASP A 21 -2.97 -18.31 -4.57
N THR A 22 -2.05 -17.62 -3.91
CA THR A 22 -1.76 -16.20 -4.13
C THR A 22 -0.30 -15.95 -4.49
N PHE A 23 -0.09 -15.16 -5.54
CA PHE A 23 1.19 -14.52 -5.85
C PHE A 23 1.16 -13.06 -5.39
N VAL A 24 2.29 -12.52 -4.93
CA VAL A 24 2.40 -11.13 -4.47
C VAL A 24 3.44 -10.34 -5.25
N SER A 25 3.21 -9.02 -5.40
CA SER A 25 4.23 -8.10 -5.92
C SER A 25 4.37 -6.86 -5.06
N ASP A 26 5.61 -6.52 -4.77
CA ASP A 26 5.98 -5.41 -3.89
C ASP A 26 6.31 -4.16 -4.70
N GLU A 27 5.44 -3.15 -4.60
CA GLU A 27 5.58 -1.81 -5.19
C GLU A 27 6.07 -1.79 -6.66
N PRO A 28 5.33 -2.40 -7.62
CA PRO A 28 5.80 -2.57 -9.01
C PRO A 28 6.30 -1.29 -9.70
N PHE A 29 5.72 -0.13 -9.36
CA PHE A 29 6.05 1.17 -9.95
C PHE A 29 7.19 1.93 -9.23
N TYR A 30 7.83 1.36 -8.21
CA TYR A 30 8.82 2.10 -7.42
C TYR A 30 10.06 2.50 -8.22
N GLY A 31 10.52 1.64 -9.14
CA GLY A 31 11.59 1.96 -10.08
C GLY A 31 11.25 3.16 -10.96
N TYR A 32 10.08 3.14 -11.60
CA TYR A 32 9.57 4.27 -12.39
C TYR A 32 9.49 5.56 -11.55
N TYR A 33 8.92 5.48 -10.35
CA TYR A 33 8.77 6.62 -9.45
C TYR A 33 10.11 7.29 -9.12
N LEU A 34 11.12 6.51 -8.71
CA LEU A 34 12.44 7.05 -8.38
C LEU A 34 13.20 7.56 -9.60
N ASN A 35 12.98 6.97 -10.77
CA ASN A 35 13.64 7.39 -12.01
C ASN A 35 13.11 8.73 -12.52
N ASN A 36 11.86 9.07 -12.21
CA ASN A 36 11.16 10.24 -12.72
C ASN A 36 10.92 11.33 -11.66
N THR A 37 11.55 11.21 -10.48
CA THR A 37 11.49 12.21 -9.40
C THR A 37 12.88 12.54 -8.84
N ASP A 38 12.96 13.68 -8.16
CA ASP A 38 14.14 14.12 -7.42
C ASP A 38 14.28 13.44 -6.04
N ILE A 39 13.34 12.58 -5.69
CA ILE A 39 13.29 11.87 -4.41
C ILE A 39 14.50 10.97 -4.25
N ASP A 40 15.20 11.11 -3.13
CA ASP A 40 16.38 10.32 -2.77
C ASP A 40 16.09 9.38 -1.61
N HIS A 41 15.29 8.34 -1.88
CA HIS A 41 15.05 7.30 -0.90
C HIS A 41 16.30 6.43 -0.65
N PRO A 42 16.47 5.91 0.58
CA PRO A 42 17.47 4.89 0.88
C PRO A 42 17.42 3.73 -0.13
N GLY A 43 18.56 3.42 -0.74
CA GLY A 43 18.68 2.35 -1.73
C GLY A 43 18.31 2.73 -3.17
N LYS A 44 18.00 4.00 -3.49
CA LYS A 44 17.58 4.44 -4.85
C LYS A 44 18.38 3.81 -5.98
N LYS A 45 19.70 3.84 -5.92
CA LYS A 45 20.58 3.27 -6.97
C LYS A 45 20.41 1.76 -7.14
N GLU A 46 20.14 1.03 -6.05
CA GLU A 46 19.89 -0.41 -6.11
C GLU A 46 18.52 -0.68 -6.72
N VAL A 47 17.50 0.07 -6.30
CA VAL A 47 16.14 -0.01 -6.85
C VAL A 47 16.17 0.19 -8.37
N LEU A 48 16.75 1.29 -8.84
CA LEU A 48 16.87 1.63 -10.27
C LEU A 48 17.62 0.58 -11.10
N ARG A 49 18.54 -0.17 -10.47
CA ARG A 49 19.25 -1.27 -11.15
C ARG A 49 18.47 -2.57 -11.19
N SER A 50 17.57 -2.77 -10.23
CA SER A 50 16.83 -4.03 -10.04
C SER A 50 15.44 -4.04 -10.69
N MET A 51 14.85 -2.87 -10.93
CA MET A 51 13.46 -2.74 -11.37
C MET A 51 13.34 -2.20 -12.79
N GLU A 52 12.24 -2.58 -13.45
CA GLU A 52 11.79 -1.91 -14.67
C GLU A 52 11.37 -0.47 -14.34
N CYS A 53 11.78 0.47 -15.18
CA CYS A 53 11.57 1.90 -15.02
C CYS A 53 10.69 2.48 -16.12
N ASP A 54 10.18 1.65 -17.03
CA ASP A 54 9.18 2.00 -18.04
C ASP A 54 7.77 1.69 -17.53
N TRP A 55 6.90 2.71 -17.49
CA TRP A 55 5.53 2.59 -17.00
C TRP A 55 4.73 1.51 -17.73
N HIS A 56 4.78 1.51 -19.07
CA HIS A 56 3.95 0.62 -19.88
C HIS A 56 4.37 -0.83 -19.72
N LYS A 57 5.68 -1.10 -19.63
CA LYS A 57 6.16 -2.47 -19.35
C LYS A 57 5.76 -2.97 -17.97
N VAL A 58 5.77 -2.10 -16.96
CA VAL A 58 5.28 -2.48 -15.62
C VAL A 58 3.78 -2.78 -15.69
N VAL A 59 2.98 -1.95 -16.38
CA VAL A 59 1.55 -2.19 -16.61
C VAL A 59 1.32 -3.53 -17.31
N ASP A 60 1.99 -3.77 -18.44
CA ASP A 60 1.88 -5.01 -19.22
C ASP A 60 2.18 -6.25 -18.36
N TYR A 61 3.17 -6.15 -17.46
CA TYR A 61 3.48 -7.21 -16.52
C TYR A 61 2.35 -7.43 -15.51
N ILE A 62 1.93 -6.38 -14.79
CA ILE A 62 0.97 -6.51 -13.69
C ILE A 62 -0.48 -6.78 -14.13
N THR A 63 -0.81 -6.58 -15.39
CA THR A 63 -2.09 -7.00 -15.99
C THR A 63 -1.97 -8.26 -16.84
N GLY A 64 -0.81 -8.91 -16.81
CA GLY A 64 -0.52 -10.14 -17.55
C GLY A 64 -1.05 -11.41 -16.86
N ILE A 65 -0.45 -12.54 -17.23
CA ILE A 65 -0.76 -13.84 -16.62
C ILE A 65 -0.26 -13.85 -15.18
N ILE A 66 -1.12 -14.31 -14.26
CA ILE A 66 -0.75 -14.49 -12.85
C ILE A 66 0.44 -15.47 -12.75
N PRO A 67 1.56 -15.08 -12.11
CA PRO A 67 2.74 -15.93 -12.00
C PRO A 67 2.50 -17.21 -11.19
N GLU A 68 3.39 -18.19 -11.38
CA GLU A 68 3.50 -19.41 -10.58
C GLU A 68 2.24 -20.31 -10.55
N GLY A 69 1.28 -20.08 -11.45
CA GLY A 69 0.03 -20.83 -11.50
C GLY A 69 -0.92 -20.50 -10.35
N ALA A 70 -0.68 -19.40 -9.62
CA ALA A 70 -1.59 -18.88 -8.61
C ALA A 70 -2.92 -18.43 -9.26
N SER A 71 -4.00 -18.48 -8.49
CA SER A 71 -5.32 -17.99 -8.93
C SER A 71 -5.58 -16.55 -8.52
N LEU A 72 -4.82 -16.02 -7.56
CA LEU A 72 -4.92 -14.65 -7.07
C LEU A 72 -3.57 -13.93 -7.20
N TRP A 73 -3.60 -12.66 -7.60
CA TRP A 73 -2.42 -11.79 -7.59
C TRP A 73 -2.65 -10.56 -6.71
N TYR A 74 -2.05 -10.55 -5.52
CA TYR A 74 -2.09 -9.39 -4.66
C TYR A 74 -0.93 -8.42 -4.99
N GLN A 75 -1.28 -7.23 -5.47
CA GLN A 75 -0.30 -6.20 -5.79
C GLN A 75 -0.32 -5.10 -4.72
N LYS A 76 0.82 -4.88 -4.08
CA LYS A 76 1.02 -3.80 -3.13
C LYS A 76 1.45 -2.55 -3.88
N HIS A 77 0.55 -1.57 -3.99
CA HIS A 77 0.82 -0.32 -4.67
C HIS A 77 0.92 0.86 -3.70
N MET A 78 1.75 1.82 -4.08
CA MET A 78 1.86 3.13 -3.43
C MET A 78 1.22 4.17 -4.35
N ALA A 79 0.18 4.86 -3.87
CA ALA A 79 -0.62 5.76 -4.70
C ALA A 79 0.21 6.92 -5.27
N GLN A 80 1.20 7.42 -4.51
CA GLN A 80 2.09 8.49 -4.97
C GLN A 80 3.05 8.06 -6.10
N HIS A 81 3.16 6.76 -6.41
CA HIS A 81 3.94 6.31 -7.57
C HIS A 81 3.24 6.62 -8.90
N ASN A 82 1.94 6.93 -8.87
CA ASN A 82 1.17 7.37 -10.04
C ASN A 82 1.46 8.85 -10.32
N LEU A 83 2.55 9.12 -11.03
CA LEU A 83 2.96 10.49 -11.35
C LEU A 83 1.97 11.15 -12.33
N PRO A 84 1.84 12.49 -12.33
CA PRO A 84 0.97 13.18 -13.28
C PRO A 84 1.29 12.82 -14.74
N GLY A 85 0.26 12.47 -15.51
CA GLY A 85 0.36 12.18 -16.94
C GLY A 85 0.57 10.70 -17.31
N VAL A 86 0.72 9.80 -16.34
CA VAL A 86 0.72 8.35 -16.63
C VAL A 86 -0.67 7.84 -17.03
N ASP A 87 -0.72 6.80 -17.86
CA ASP A 87 -1.98 6.15 -18.21
C ASP A 87 -2.43 5.21 -17.10
N LEU A 88 -3.62 5.48 -16.54
CA LEU A 88 -4.28 4.70 -15.50
C LEU A 88 -5.45 3.85 -16.02
N SER A 89 -5.63 3.73 -17.34
CA SER A 89 -6.71 2.92 -17.94
C SER A 89 -6.66 1.45 -17.49
N TRP A 90 -5.46 0.94 -17.19
CA TRP A 90 -5.23 -0.44 -16.75
C TRP A 90 -5.91 -0.78 -15.41
N ILE A 91 -6.23 0.20 -14.57
CA ILE A 91 -6.86 -0.07 -13.27
C ILE A 91 -8.25 -0.70 -13.43
N GLY A 92 -8.89 -0.59 -14.60
CA GLY A 92 -10.14 -1.29 -14.92
C GLY A 92 -9.98 -2.77 -15.26
N GLN A 93 -8.75 -3.30 -15.30
CA GLN A 93 -8.44 -4.71 -15.52
C GLN A 93 -8.20 -5.47 -14.21
N VAL A 94 -8.29 -4.80 -13.06
CA VAL A 94 -7.99 -5.35 -11.74
C VAL A 94 -9.05 -4.95 -10.73
N THR A 95 -9.20 -5.73 -9.66
CA THR A 95 -10.02 -5.32 -8.51
C THR A 95 -9.27 -4.30 -7.67
N ASN A 96 -9.80 -3.07 -7.60
CA ASN A 96 -9.19 -2.00 -6.84
C ASN A 96 -9.64 -2.03 -5.37
N CYS A 97 -8.68 -1.91 -4.47
CA CYS A 97 -8.90 -1.83 -3.02
C CYS A 97 -7.97 -0.79 -2.43
N PHE A 98 -8.36 -0.16 -1.32
CA PHE A 98 -7.58 0.86 -0.63
C PHE A 98 -7.32 0.48 0.83
N LEU A 99 -6.10 0.75 1.26
CA LEU A 99 -5.67 0.65 2.64
C LEU A 99 -5.23 2.04 3.11
N ILE A 100 -6.00 2.61 4.02
CA ILE A 100 -5.77 3.93 4.59
C ILE A 100 -5.28 3.83 6.03
N ARG A 101 -4.70 4.90 6.54
CA ARG A 101 -4.25 5.03 7.93
C ARG A 101 -4.30 6.50 8.32
N ASP A 102 -4.55 6.76 9.59
CA ASP A 102 -4.53 8.11 10.16
C ASP A 102 -3.24 8.87 9.73
N PRO A 103 -3.36 10.08 9.15
CA PRO A 103 -2.22 10.84 8.66
C PRO A 103 -1.18 11.19 9.74
N LYS A 104 -1.58 11.43 10.99
CA LYS A 104 -0.63 11.72 12.10
C LYS A 104 0.25 10.50 12.34
N GLU A 105 -0.34 9.30 12.36
CA GLU A 105 0.43 8.07 12.53
C GLU A 105 1.39 7.81 11.36
N VAL A 106 0.95 8.09 10.13
CA VAL A 106 1.78 7.94 8.92
C VAL A 106 2.97 8.90 8.98
N ILE A 107 2.74 10.19 9.27
CA ILE A 107 3.80 11.21 9.36
C ILE A 107 4.82 10.81 10.42
N LEU A 108 4.37 10.51 11.65
CA LEU A 108 5.26 10.11 12.75
C LEU A 108 6.05 8.84 12.43
N SER A 109 5.46 7.86 11.74
CA SER A 109 6.16 6.64 11.33
C SER A 109 7.18 6.91 10.23
N TYR A 110 6.84 7.73 9.24
CA TYR A 110 7.67 7.96 8.07
C TYR A 110 8.87 8.83 8.42
N SER A 111 8.68 9.86 9.26
CA SER A 111 9.73 10.75 9.76
C SER A 111 10.85 10.04 10.54
N LYS A 112 10.63 8.81 11.01
CA LYS A 112 11.70 7.96 11.61
C LYS A 112 12.73 7.47 10.59
N LYS A 113 12.41 7.53 9.29
CA LYS A 113 13.22 6.97 8.20
C LYS A 113 13.47 7.94 7.05
N TYR A 114 12.57 8.91 6.84
CA TYR A 114 12.61 9.84 5.72
C TYR A 114 11.91 11.15 6.08
N GLU A 115 12.45 12.27 5.61
CA GLU A 115 11.89 13.59 5.90
C GLU A 115 10.58 13.82 5.12
N VAL A 116 9.49 14.11 5.84
CA VAL A 116 8.18 14.39 5.25
C VAL A 116 8.05 15.89 5.08
N THR A 117 8.36 16.39 3.88
CA THR A 117 8.39 17.82 3.58
C THR A 117 7.13 18.36 2.94
N ARG A 118 6.28 17.48 2.40
CA ARG A 118 5.02 17.82 1.71
C ARG A 118 4.04 16.64 1.67
N SER A 119 2.75 16.94 1.49
CA SER A 119 1.65 15.97 1.57
C SER A 119 1.69 14.91 0.47
N GLU A 120 2.21 15.23 -0.72
CA GLU A 120 2.22 14.34 -1.88
C GLU A 120 3.12 13.12 -1.67
N LEU A 121 4.07 13.19 -0.73
CA LEU A 121 4.88 12.04 -0.33
C LEU A 121 4.06 10.95 0.36
N LEU A 122 2.88 11.28 0.87
CA LEU A 122 2.05 10.39 1.69
C LEU A 122 0.94 9.68 0.89
N GLY A 123 0.70 10.10 -0.36
CA GLY A 123 -0.22 9.40 -1.27
C GLY A 123 -1.72 9.64 -1.00
N PHE A 124 -2.11 10.51 -0.07
CA PHE A 124 -3.53 10.67 0.30
C PHE A 124 -4.36 11.33 -0.80
N SER A 125 -3.86 12.41 -1.41
CA SER A 125 -4.55 13.06 -2.54
C SER A 125 -4.66 12.11 -3.73
N GLN A 126 -3.59 11.38 -4.05
CA GLN A 126 -3.56 10.40 -5.14
C GLN A 126 -4.52 9.23 -4.88
N GLN A 127 -4.71 8.78 -3.64
CA GLN A 127 -5.73 7.78 -3.33
C GLN A 127 -7.15 8.29 -3.60
N VAL A 128 -7.45 9.56 -3.28
CA VAL A 128 -8.75 10.17 -3.59
C VAL A 128 -8.94 10.36 -5.10
N GLU A 129 -7.90 10.74 -5.83
CA GLU A 129 -7.94 10.83 -7.30
C GLU A 129 -8.22 9.47 -7.94
N LEU A 130 -7.53 8.42 -7.49
CA LEU A 130 -7.80 7.04 -7.92
C LEU A 130 -9.24 6.62 -7.58
N TYR A 131 -9.70 6.88 -6.35
CA TYR A 131 -11.05 6.55 -5.92
C TYR A 131 -12.11 7.20 -6.82
N ARG A 132 -11.95 8.51 -7.12
CA ARG A 132 -12.84 9.22 -8.05
C ARG A 132 -12.78 8.63 -9.44
N LYS A 133 -11.58 8.34 -9.98
CA LYS A 133 -11.44 7.72 -11.29
C LYS A 133 -12.17 6.37 -11.37
N ILE A 134 -12.00 5.52 -10.36
CA ILE A 134 -12.65 4.20 -10.31
C ILE A 134 -14.18 4.35 -10.22
N THR A 135 -14.67 5.20 -9.32
CA THR A 135 -16.11 5.36 -9.10
C THR A 135 -16.83 6.10 -10.23
N GLU A 136 -16.21 7.13 -10.81
CA GLU A 136 -16.84 8.01 -11.80
C GLU A 136 -16.64 7.53 -13.23
N GLU A 137 -15.49 6.93 -13.57
CA GLU A 137 -15.18 6.50 -14.93
C GLU A 137 -15.38 4.99 -15.15
N ILE A 138 -15.02 4.15 -14.17
CA ILE A 138 -15.16 2.69 -14.26
C ILE A 138 -16.52 2.26 -13.74
N GLY A 139 -17.09 3.00 -12.78
CA GLY A 139 -18.40 2.71 -12.18
C GLY A 139 -18.34 1.62 -11.11
N GLU A 140 -17.16 1.35 -10.55
CA GLU A 140 -16.95 0.39 -9.47
C GLU A 140 -16.86 1.12 -8.12
N ASP A 141 -17.34 0.48 -7.05
CA ASP A 141 -17.15 0.97 -5.68
C ASP A 141 -16.05 0.13 -5.00
N PRO A 142 -14.81 0.65 -4.90
CA PRO A 142 -13.67 -0.13 -4.41
C PRO A 142 -13.73 -0.32 -2.89
N VAL A 143 -13.31 -1.49 -2.44
CA VAL A 143 -13.24 -1.81 -0.99
C VAL A 143 -12.17 -0.94 -0.33
N ILE A 144 -12.52 -0.27 0.76
CA ILE A 144 -11.61 0.54 1.57
C ILE A 144 -11.55 -0.05 2.98
N ILE A 145 -10.34 -0.26 3.50
CA ILE A 145 -10.08 -0.69 4.89
C ILE A 145 -9.12 0.28 5.58
N ASP A 146 -9.29 0.46 6.89
CA ASP A 146 -8.37 1.25 7.71
C ASP A 146 -7.38 0.35 8.46
N ALA A 147 -6.11 0.73 8.44
CA ALA A 147 -5.04 0.03 9.14
C ALA A 147 -5.33 -0.13 10.63
N ARG A 148 -5.94 0.86 11.28
CA ARG A 148 -6.34 0.78 12.69
C ARG A 148 -7.33 -0.35 12.89
N ASP A 149 -8.36 -0.45 12.06
CA ASP A 149 -9.38 -1.50 12.19
C ASP A 149 -8.74 -2.89 12.01
N VAL A 150 -7.87 -3.05 11.01
CA VAL A 150 -7.10 -4.29 10.79
C VAL A 150 -6.27 -4.67 12.01
N LEU A 151 -5.57 -3.72 12.65
CA LEU A 151 -4.72 -4.02 13.82
C LEU A 151 -5.50 -4.23 15.12
N HIS A 152 -6.77 -3.84 15.19
CA HIS A 152 -7.64 -4.12 16.34
C HIS A 152 -8.26 -5.51 16.25
N ASP A 153 -8.80 -5.88 15.08
CA ASP A 153 -9.38 -7.20 14.84
C ASP A 153 -9.05 -7.69 13.42
N PRO A 154 -7.87 -8.29 13.22
CA PRO A 154 -7.46 -8.76 11.91
C PRO A 154 -8.41 -9.82 11.34
N ILE A 155 -9.04 -10.64 12.19
CA ILE A 155 -9.91 -11.73 11.74
C ILE A 155 -11.17 -11.16 11.12
N ASP A 156 -11.88 -10.31 11.86
CA ASP A 156 -13.14 -9.70 11.41
C ASP A 156 -12.94 -8.86 10.14
N ILE A 157 -11.92 -8.00 10.11
CA ILE A 157 -11.67 -7.13 8.97
C ILE A 157 -11.22 -7.91 7.73
N LEU A 158 -10.38 -8.93 7.87
CA LEU A 158 -9.97 -9.75 6.71
C LEU A 158 -11.12 -10.61 6.19
N GLN A 159 -12.01 -11.11 7.06
CA GLN A 159 -13.21 -11.82 6.61
C GLN A 159 -14.11 -10.91 5.79
N LYS A 160 -14.43 -9.70 6.29
CA LYS A 160 -15.22 -8.70 5.57
C LYS A 160 -14.55 -8.26 4.27
N PHE A 161 -13.24 -8.06 4.29
CA PHE A 161 -12.46 -7.72 3.10
C PHE A 161 -12.57 -8.81 2.04
N CYS A 162 -12.31 -10.08 2.41
CA CYS A 162 -12.38 -11.22 1.51
C CYS A 162 -13.79 -11.41 0.92
N GLU A 163 -14.83 -11.29 1.74
CA GLU A 163 -16.23 -11.32 1.30
C GLU A 163 -16.52 -10.21 0.27
N ALA A 164 -16.14 -8.98 0.58
CA ALA A 164 -16.40 -7.82 -0.28
C ALA A 164 -15.70 -7.89 -1.64
N VAL A 165 -14.50 -8.47 -1.70
CA VAL A 165 -13.75 -8.66 -2.96
C VAL A 165 -14.04 -10.00 -3.65
N GLY A 166 -14.87 -10.87 -3.05
CA GLY A 166 -15.30 -12.13 -3.65
C GLY A 166 -14.26 -13.27 -3.62
N ILE A 167 -13.37 -13.30 -2.62
CA ILE A 167 -12.38 -14.37 -2.42
C ILE A 167 -12.63 -15.10 -1.09
N PRO A 168 -12.23 -16.38 -0.93
CA PRO A 168 -12.37 -17.06 0.35
C PRO A 168 -11.37 -16.50 1.37
N PHE A 169 -11.82 -16.25 2.59
CA PHE A 169 -10.92 -16.04 3.74
C PHE A 169 -10.16 -17.35 4.06
N MET A 170 -8.91 -17.23 4.51
CA MET A 170 -8.04 -18.37 4.87
C MET A 170 -7.32 -18.03 6.18
N ASP A 171 -7.26 -18.96 7.13
CA ASP A 171 -6.63 -18.74 8.44
C ASP A 171 -5.12 -18.44 8.30
N GLU A 172 -4.48 -18.95 7.25
CA GLU A 172 -3.08 -18.70 6.89
C GLU A 172 -2.77 -17.21 6.72
N MET A 173 -3.79 -16.38 6.43
CA MET A 173 -3.67 -14.93 6.32
C MET A 173 -3.31 -14.24 7.63
N LEU A 174 -3.49 -14.89 8.79
CA LEU A 174 -3.33 -14.29 10.11
C LEU A 174 -1.93 -14.46 10.71
N SER A 175 -1.14 -15.41 10.19
CA SER A 175 0.16 -15.76 10.76
C SER A 175 1.16 -16.12 9.68
N TRP A 176 2.41 -15.69 9.82
CA TRP A 176 3.50 -15.92 8.86
C TRP A 176 4.85 -16.18 9.53
N PRO A 177 5.80 -16.82 8.83
CA PRO A 177 7.14 -17.01 9.38
C PRO A 177 7.90 -15.67 9.48
N ALA A 178 8.71 -15.49 10.52
CA ALA A 178 9.61 -14.35 10.59
C ALA A 178 10.71 -14.44 9.51
N GLY A 179 11.28 -13.29 9.14
CA GLY A 179 12.40 -13.16 8.21
C GLY A 179 12.04 -12.42 6.90
N PRO A 180 13.05 -12.21 6.04
CA PRO A 180 12.85 -11.63 4.71
C PRO A 180 12.08 -12.58 3.79
N ARG A 181 11.66 -12.07 2.64
CA ARG A 181 11.04 -12.84 1.55
C ARG A 181 11.76 -12.63 0.23
N ASP A 182 11.67 -13.62 -0.64
CA ASP A 182 12.17 -13.50 -2.02
C ASP A 182 11.36 -12.47 -2.83
N THR A 183 10.11 -12.22 -2.44
CA THR A 183 9.24 -11.20 -3.04
C THR A 183 9.51 -9.78 -2.54
N ASP A 184 10.34 -9.62 -1.50
CA ASP A 184 10.69 -8.31 -0.97
C ASP A 184 11.60 -7.57 -1.95
N GLY A 185 11.28 -6.30 -2.22
CA GLY A 185 12.17 -5.46 -3.01
C GLY A 185 13.53 -5.24 -2.33
N VAL A 186 14.56 -4.87 -3.11
CA VAL A 186 15.91 -4.58 -2.58
C VAL A 186 15.95 -3.47 -1.52
N TRP A 187 14.87 -2.69 -1.42
CA TRP A 187 14.68 -1.66 -0.39
C TRP A 187 14.28 -2.20 0.98
N ALA A 188 13.85 -3.47 1.10
CA ALA A 188 13.32 -4.04 2.34
C ALA A 188 14.23 -3.85 3.55
N LYS A 189 15.55 -4.01 3.37
CA LYS A 189 16.56 -3.76 4.42
C LYS A 189 16.49 -2.37 5.07
N TYR A 190 15.91 -1.37 4.38
CA TYR A 190 15.73 -0.02 4.91
C TYR A 190 14.40 0.18 5.63
N TRP A 191 13.34 -0.50 5.16
CA TRP A 191 11.96 -0.19 5.51
C TRP A 191 11.23 -1.29 6.32
N TYR A 192 11.64 -2.56 6.20
CA TYR A 192 10.85 -3.73 6.56
C TYR A 192 11.33 -4.46 7.82
N SER A 193 12.31 -3.91 8.55
CA SER A 193 12.81 -4.53 9.78
C SER A 193 11.71 -4.92 10.78
N SER A 194 10.63 -4.16 10.87
CA SER A 194 9.50 -4.46 11.76
C SER A 194 8.64 -5.63 11.27
N VAL A 195 8.39 -5.74 9.96
CA VAL A 195 7.56 -6.82 9.42
C VAL A 195 8.37 -8.11 9.29
N GLU A 196 9.66 -8.03 8.97
CA GLU A 196 10.59 -9.18 9.01
C GLU A 196 10.66 -9.80 10.42
N ALA A 197 10.58 -8.99 11.49
CA ALA A 197 10.57 -9.50 12.85
C ALA A 197 9.20 -10.04 13.31
N SER A 198 8.13 -9.81 12.53
CA SER A 198 6.76 -10.17 12.91
C SER A 198 6.37 -11.56 12.42
N THR A 199 5.41 -12.17 13.12
CA THR A 199 4.78 -13.45 12.72
C THR A 199 3.27 -13.36 12.57
N CYS A 200 2.70 -12.16 12.75
CA CYS A 200 1.28 -11.82 12.62
C CYS A 200 1.13 -10.30 12.62
N PHE A 201 -0.10 -9.82 12.39
CA PHE A 201 -0.44 -8.42 12.59
C PHE A 201 -0.12 -7.99 14.02
N GLN A 202 0.66 -6.93 14.16
CA GLN A 202 1.00 -6.41 15.47
C GLN A 202 -0.21 -5.66 16.05
N PRO A 203 -0.49 -5.77 17.36
CA PRO A 203 -1.58 -5.02 17.98
C PRO A 203 -1.45 -3.52 17.73
N TYR A 204 -2.60 -2.85 17.60
CA TYR A 204 -2.63 -1.40 17.48
C TYR A 204 -1.96 -0.72 18.68
N MET A 205 -1.09 0.24 18.39
CA MET A 205 -0.40 1.06 19.38
C MET A 205 -0.61 2.52 19.02
N GLN A 206 -1.35 3.25 19.85
CA GLN A 206 -1.55 4.68 19.67
C GLN A 206 -0.21 5.42 19.85
N PRO A 207 0.20 6.29 18.91
CA PRO A 207 1.40 7.10 19.10
C PRO A 207 1.23 8.06 20.28
N THR A 208 2.34 8.28 20.99
CA THR A 208 2.41 9.27 22.08
C THR A 208 3.10 10.55 21.67
N GLU A 209 3.80 10.53 20.53
CA GLU A 209 4.50 11.66 19.97
C GLU A 209 3.53 12.69 19.36
N GLU A 210 3.89 13.97 19.47
CA GLU A 210 3.18 15.07 18.82
C GLU A 210 3.85 15.45 17.50
N LEU A 211 3.07 16.06 16.61
CA LEU A 211 3.58 16.61 15.35
C LEU A 211 4.33 17.92 15.62
N SER A 212 5.37 18.20 14.84
CA SER A 212 5.92 19.56 14.77
C SER A 212 4.95 20.51 14.07
N SER A 213 5.13 21.81 14.24
CA SER A 213 4.29 22.82 13.59
C SER A 213 4.32 22.73 12.06
N GLU A 214 5.45 22.34 11.45
CA GLU A 214 5.55 22.08 10.01
C GLU A 214 4.75 20.84 9.60
N GLN A 215 4.76 19.80 10.43
CA GLN A 215 4.01 18.57 10.19
C GLN A 215 2.50 18.74 10.38
N GLU A 216 2.06 19.66 11.26
CA GLU A 216 0.64 19.98 11.46
C GLU A 216 -0.01 20.47 10.16
N ALA A 217 0.66 21.33 9.39
CA ALA A 217 0.13 21.79 8.10
C ALA A 217 -0.06 20.65 7.09
N ILE A 218 0.93 19.73 7.01
CA ILE A 218 0.83 18.53 6.15
C ILE A 218 -0.29 17.61 6.63
N TYR A 219 -0.41 17.44 7.96
CA TYR A 219 -1.45 16.64 8.57
C TYR A 219 -2.85 17.15 8.22
N GLU A 220 -3.12 18.45 8.39
CA GLU A 220 -4.41 19.05 8.09
C GLU A 220 -4.80 18.85 6.62
N GLU A 221 -3.86 18.98 5.69
CA GLU A 221 -4.09 18.73 4.27
C GLU A 221 -4.44 17.26 4.01
N CYS A 222 -3.64 16.33 4.56
CA CYS A 222 -3.89 14.89 4.41
C CYS A 222 -5.19 14.43 5.06
N LEU A 223 -5.60 15.08 6.16
CA LEU A 223 -6.80 14.72 6.91
C LEU A 223 -8.06 14.87 6.06
N VAL A 224 -8.15 15.88 5.20
CA VAL A 224 -9.29 16.09 4.29
C VAL A 224 -9.46 14.90 3.33
N TYR A 225 -8.37 14.42 2.76
CA TYR A 225 -8.37 13.29 1.84
C TYR A 225 -8.64 11.97 2.57
N TYR A 226 -8.01 11.78 3.73
CA TYR A 226 -8.24 10.63 4.60
C TYR A 226 -9.71 10.51 5.00
N ASP A 227 -10.33 11.59 5.50
CA ASP A 227 -11.74 11.63 5.91
C ASP A 227 -12.69 11.24 4.77
N THR A 228 -12.34 11.62 3.54
CA THR A 228 -13.12 11.29 2.34
C THR A 228 -13.21 9.77 2.14
N LEU A 229 -12.08 9.06 2.25
CA LEU A 229 -12.02 7.60 2.08
C LEU A 229 -12.48 6.87 3.35
N HIS A 230 -12.14 7.38 4.54
CA HIS A 230 -12.46 6.78 5.82
C HIS A 230 -13.98 6.64 6.05
N ARG A 231 -14.79 7.59 5.54
CA ARG A 231 -16.27 7.51 5.59
C ARG A 231 -16.85 6.44 4.67
N LYS A 232 -16.05 5.88 3.75
CA LYS A 232 -16.44 4.87 2.77
C LYS A 232 -15.90 3.48 3.10
N ARG A 233 -15.07 3.36 4.13
CA ARG A 233 -14.48 2.07 4.53
C ARG A 233 -15.54 1.08 5.00
N ILE A 234 -15.23 -0.19 4.84
CA ILE A 234 -16.08 -1.28 5.34
C ILE A 234 -16.00 -1.32 6.88
N TYR A 235 -17.15 -1.58 7.51
CA TYR A 235 -17.31 -1.66 8.96
C TYR A 235 -18.25 -2.80 9.34
#